data_AF-A0A8X6FXE1-F1
#
_entry.id   AF-A0A8X6FXE1-F1
#
_cell.length_a   1.000
_cell.length_b   1.000
_cell.length_c   1.000
_cell.angle_alpha   90.00
_cell.angle_beta   90.00
_cell.angle_gamma   90.00
#
_symmetry.space_group_name_H-M   'P 1'
#
loop_
_entity.id
_entity.type
_entity.pdbx_description
1 polymer ?
#
loop_
_entity_poly.entity_id
_entity_poly.type
_entity_poly.pdbx_seq_one_letter_code
_entity_poly.pdbx_strand_id
1 'polypeptide(L)'
;MLSVAPKDRDYLRFYFPCNEKQLVYRHCRVVFGVSSSPYLLNASIMHLLENCSPEYKEVAQKLKSSFYVDNCVAGVFSVDEIEIFIEKAKLIMSKGCFNLRTFESNVASRSVDKHSGETFILGIIWDLDNDVLKCCTNFESLTCETKITND
;
A
#
# COMPACT_ATOMS: atom_id res chain seq x y z
N MET A 1 -4.69 -7.03 12.31
CA MET A 1 -5.42 -7.57 11.15
C MET A 1 -6.92 -7.63 11.46
N LEU A 2 -7.76 -7.05 10.61
CA LEU A 2 -9.19 -6.87 10.84
C LEU A 2 -9.95 -8.21 10.82
N SER A 3 -10.83 -8.42 11.80
CA SER A 3 -11.66 -9.63 11.91
C SER A 3 -12.85 -9.55 10.96
N VAL A 4 -13.22 -10.68 10.36
CA VAL A 4 -14.46 -10.80 9.58
C VAL A 4 -15.56 -11.31 10.51
N ALA A 5 -16.73 -10.67 10.45
CA ALA A 5 -17.88 -11.08 11.22
C ALA A 5 -18.24 -12.55 10.90
N PRO A 6 -18.58 -13.39 11.90
CA PRO A 6 -18.79 -14.83 11.68
C PRO A 6 -19.73 -15.18 10.52
N LYS A 7 -20.80 -14.38 10.35
CA LYS A 7 -21.78 -14.53 9.26
C LYS A 7 -21.21 -14.30 7.85
N ASP A 8 -20.16 -13.50 7.72
CA ASP A 8 -19.58 -13.12 6.42
C ASP A 8 -18.39 -14.00 6.04
N ARG A 9 -17.87 -14.82 6.98
CA ARG A 9 -16.72 -15.71 6.73
C ARG A 9 -17.00 -16.79 5.69
N ASP A 10 -18.27 -17.16 5.53
CA ASP A 10 -18.69 -18.19 4.59
C ASP A 10 -18.55 -17.75 3.12
N TYR A 11 -18.49 -16.44 2.85
CA TYR A 11 -18.16 -15.88 1.53
C TYR A 11 -16.64 -15.88 1.23
N LEU A 12 -15.80 -16.14 2.24
CA LEU A 12 -14.34 -16.17 2.12
C LEU A 12 -13.79 -17.59 2.27
N ARG A 13 -14.52 -18.57 1.73
CA ARG A 13 -14.07 -19.96 1.69
C ARG A 13 -13.05 -20.16 0.59
N PHE A 14 -12.04 -20.97 0.86
CA PHE A 14 -11.09 -21.39 -0.15
C PHE A 14 -10.79 -22.87 0.00
N TYR A 15 -10.46 -23.47 -1.14
CA TYR A 15 -10.05 -24.85 -1.23
C TYR A 15 -8.54 -24.96 -1.01
N PHE A 16 -8.12 -25.85 -0.12
CA PHE A 16 -6.71 -26.17 0.09
C PHE A 16 -6.45 -27.60 -0.39
N PRO A 17 -5.77 -27.78 -1.54
CA PRO A 17 -5.47 -29.10 -2.05
C PRO A 17 -4.46 -29.80 -1.14
N CYS A 18 -4.87 -30.89 -0.52
CA CYS A 18 -3.99 -31.82 0.18
C CYS A 18 -4.13 -33.20 -0.46
N ASN A 19 -3.00 -33.90 -0.65
CA ASN A 19 -2.89 -35.12 -1.47
C ASN A 19 -3.90 -36.22 -1.10
N GLU A 20 -4.37 -36.26 0.15
CA GLU A 20 -5.25 -37.31 0.65
C GLU A 20 -6.69 -36.83 0.92
N LYS A 21 -6.92 -35.52 1.07
CA LYS A 21 -8.22 -34.95 1.44
C LYS A 21 -8.44 -33.57 0.87
N GLN A 22 -9.65 -33.36 0.39
CA GLN A 22 -10.17 -32.05 0.03
C GLN A 22 -10.51 -31.26 1.31
N LEU A 23 -9.70 -30.26 1.65
CA LEU A 23 -9.94 -29.40 2.82
C LEU A 23 -10.50 -28.05 2.36
N VAL A 24 -11.62 -27.65 2.97
CA VAL A 24 -12.22 -26.33 2.76
C VAL A 24 -12.00 -25.50 4.02
N TYR A 25 -11.33 -24.37 3.86
CA TYR A 25 -11.09 -23.40 4.92
C TYR A 25 -11.92 -22.14 4.68
N ARG A 26 -12.02 -21.30 5.72
CA ARG A 26 -12.62 -19.97 5.62
C ARG A 26 -11.72 -18.95 6.29
N HIS A 27 -11.55 -17.80 5.66
CA HIS A 27 -10.79 -16.72 6.28
C HIS A 27 -11.58 -16.09 7.42
N CYS A 28 -10.93 -15.96 8.58
CA CYS A 28 -11.47 -15.22 9.73
C CYS A 28 -11.05 -13.75 9.74
N ARG A 29 -10.21 -13.35 8.79
CA ARG A 29 -9.64 -12.01 8.65
C ARG A 29 -9.90 -11.48 7.24
N VAL A 30 -9.96 -10.16 7.11
CA VAL A 30 -10.13 -9.50 5.82
C VAL A 30 -8.97 -9.92 4.91
N VAL A 31 -9.30 -10.45 3.73
CA VAL A 31 -8.32 -10.96 2.75
C VAL A 31 -7.97 -9.89 1.73
N PHE A 32 -6.80 -9.99 1.10
CA PHE A 32 -6.52 -9.20 -0.10
C PHE A 32 -7.36 -9.68 -1.28
N GLY A 33 -7.64 -8.80 -2.23
CA GLY A 33 -8.29 -9.15 -3.49
C GLY A 33 -9.83 -9.15 -3.50
N VAL A 34 -10.50 -8.92 -2.36
CA VAL A 34 -11.96 -8.64 -2.37
C VAL A 34 -12.20 -7.14 -2.39
N SER A 35 -13.26 -6.72 -3.10
CA SER A 35 -13.57 -5.31 -3.36
C SER A 35 -13.76 -4.47 -2.10
N SER A 36 -14.23 -5.07 -1.00
CA SER A 36 -14.41 -4.38 0.28
C SER A 36 -13.12 -4.15 1.07
N SER A 37 -12.05 -4.89 0.78
CA SER A 37 -10.84 -4.86 1.60
C SER A 37 -10.08 -3.54 1.58
N PRO A 38 -9.87 -2.89 0.43
CA PRO A 38 -9.27 -1.55 0.39
C PRO A 38 -10.04 -0.55 1.24
N TYR A 39 -11.37 -0.57 1.16
CA TYR A 39 -12.22 0.31 1.95
C TYR A 39 -12.08 0.06 3.45
N LEU A 40 -12.17 -1.19 3.89
CA LEU A 40 -12.06 -1.54 5.32
C LEU A 40 -10.67 -1.21 5.89
N LEU A 41 -9.62 -1.45 5.10
CA LEU A 41 -8.25 -1.09 5.44
C LEU A 41 -8.12 0.43 5.59
N ASN A 42 -8.52 1.19 4.57
CA ASN A 42 -8.43 2.65 4.58
C ASN A 42 -9.25 3.24 5.74
N ALA A 43 -10.49 2.81 5.95
CA ALA A 43 -11.32 3.29 7.06
C ALA A 43 -10.66 3.05 8.43
N SER A 44 -10.00 1.90 8.60
CA SER A 44 -9.29 1.57 9.85
C SER A 44 -8.02 2.41 10.04
N ILE A 45 -7.25 2.65 8.98
CA ILE A 45 -6.08 3.54 9.00
C ILE A 45 -6.52 4.97 9.31
N MET A 46 -7.55 5.47 8.64
CA MET A 46 -8.08 6.82 8.86
C MET A 46 -8.54 7.01 10.29
N HIS A 47 -9.28 6.04 10.84
CA HIS A 47 -9.71 6.07 12.24
C HIS A 47 -8.51 6.10 13.21
N LEU A 48 -7.47 5.31 12.97
CA LEU A 48 -6.24 5.32 13.77
C LEU A 48 -5.56 6.69 13.73
N LEU A 49 -5.41 7.27 12.53
CA LEU A 49 -4.72 8.55 12.33
C LEU A 49 -5.50 9.74 12.91
N GLU A 50 -6.84 9.70 12.85
CA GLU A 50 -7.71 10.75 13.42
C GLU A 50 -7.72 10.75 14.96
N ASN A 51 -7.51 9.59 15.59
CA ASN A 51 -7.46 9.44 17.04
C ASN A 51 -6.04 9.41 17.60
N CYS A 52 -5.07 9.91 16.82
CA CYS A 52 -3.68 9.94 17.20
C CYS A 52 -3.39 11.03 18.26
N SER A 53 -2.42 10.78 19.15
CA SER A 53 -1.95 11.75 20.15
C SER A 53 -1.51 13.06 19.48
N PRO A 54 -1.75 14.24 20.09
CA PRO A 54 -1.39 15.54 19.54
C PRO A 54 0.09 15.67 19.12
N GLU A 55 0.99 14.99 19.82
CA GLU A 55 2.44 14.98 19.55
C GLU A 55 2.81 14.45 18.14
N TYR A 56 1.93 13.62 17.56
CA TYR A 56 2.14 12.97 16.27
C TYR A 56 1.24 13.57 15.18
N LYS A 57 0.47 14.61 15.48
CA LYS A 57 -0.60 15.13 14.62
C LYS A 57 -0.11 15.47 13.20
N GLU A 58 1.08 16.06 13.09
CA GLU A 58 1.68 16.42 11.80
C GLU A 58 1.97 15.19 10.93
N VAL A 59 2.66 14.19 11.50
CA VAL A 59 2.96 12.93 10.78
C VAL A 59 1.67 12.17 10.47
N ALA A 60 0.70 12.16 11.38
CA ALA A 60 -0.59 11.52 11.16
C ALA A 60 -1.36 12.17 10.00
N GLN A 61 -1.36 13.50 9.90
CA GLN A 61 -1.96 14.24 8.78
C GLN A 61 -1.26 13.90 7.46
N LYS A 62 0.08 13.86 7.47
CA LYS A 62 0.86 13.49 6.28
C LYS A 62 0.60 12.06 5.84
N LEU A 63 0.55 11.10 6.76
CA LEU A 63 0.16 9.72 6.47
C LEU A 63 -1.23 9.66 5.85
N LYS A 64 -2.18 10.43 6.39
CA LYS A 64 -3.56 10.49 5.90
C LYS A 64 -3.65 10.85 4.42
N SER A 65 -2.80 11.76 3.95
CA SER A 65 -2.76 12.18 2.55
C SER A 65 -1.84 11.33 1.66
N SER A 66 -1.06 10.43 2.24
CA SER A 66 0.01 9.69 1.55
C SER A 66 -0.35 8.23 1.25
N PHE A 67 -1.38 7.68 1.89
CA PHE A 67 -1.80 6.30 1.62
C PHE A 67 -2.65 6.18 0.35
N TYR A 68 -2.32 5.18 -0.47
CA TYR A 68 -3.15 4.66 -1.53
C TYR A 68 -3.25 3.14 -1.39
N VAL A 69 -4.45 2.65 -1.08
CA VAL A 69 -4.75 1.23 -0.82
C VAL A 69 -3.80 0.63 0.24
N ASP A 70 -2.72 -0.01 -0.18
CA ASP A 70 -1.72 -0.67 0.67
C ASP A 70 -0.33 0.01 0.64
N ASN A 71 -0.11 1.00 -0.23
CA ASN A 71 1.16 1.72 -0.33
C ASN A 71 1.08 3.13 0.28
N CYS A 72 2.18 3.62 0.83
CA CYS A 72 2.30 4.98 1.36
C CYS A 72 3.39 5.71 0.58
N VAL A 73 3.04 6.85 -0.01
CA VAL A 73 3.95 7.67 -0.82
C VAL A 73 3.94 9.08 -0.24
N ALA A 74 5.05 9.49 0.35
CA ALA A 74 5.18 10.78 1.02
C ALA A 74 6.49 11.46 0.62
N GLY A 75 6.43 12.76 0.33
CA GLY A 75 7.62 13.59 0.11
C GLY A 75 8.02 14.33 1.39
N VAL A 76 9.32 14.45 1.67
CA VAL A 76 9.91 15.24 2.77
C VAL A 76 11.03 16.12 2.23
N PHE A 77 11.44 17.16 2.97
CA PHE A 77 12.37 18.16 2.46
C PHE A 77 13.84 17.92 2.82
N SER A 78 14.13 16.94 3.69
CA SER A 78 15.50 16.62 4.12
C SER A 78 15.65 15.18 4.57
N VAL A 79 16.90 14.70 4.64
CA VAL A 79 17.24 13.37 5.16
C VAL A 79 16.86 13.22 6.64
N ASP A 80 17.04 14.28 7.44
CA ASP A 80 16.63 14.28 8.85
C ASP A 80 15.10 14.13 8.98
N GLU A 81 14.33 14.77 8.10
CA GLU A 81 12.88 14.58 8.04
C GLU A 81 12.48 13.16 7.60
N ILE A 82 13.26 12.49 6.73
CA ILE A 82 13.03 11.07 6.37
C ILE A 82 13.08 10.22 7.63
N GLU A 83 14.16 10.33 8.42
CA GLU A 83 14.33 9.53 9.65
C GLU A 83 13.18 9.77 10.63
N ILE A 84 12.87 11.04 10.90
CA ILE A 84 11.80 11.43 11.83
C ILE A 84 10.44 10.92 11.34
N PHE A 85 10.16 11.03 10.04
CA PHE A 85 8.92 10.58 9.44
C PHE A 85 8.79 9.06 9.54
N ILE A 86 9.81 8.30 9.14
CA ILE A 86 9.78 6.83 9.19
C ILE A 86 9.61 6.32 10.62
N GLU A 87 10.37 6.87 11.58
CA GLU A 87 10.28 6.49 12.99
C GLU A 87 8.87 6.72 13.55
N LYS A 88 8.35 7.94 13.39
CA LYS A 88 7.01 8.30 13.88
C LYS A 88 5.92 7.53 13.15
N ALA A 89 6.04 7.33 11.85
CA ALA A 89 5.07 6.57 11.08
C ALA A 89 5.00 5.10 11.54
N LYS A 90 6.15 4.44 11.74
CA LYS A 90 6.20 3.09 12.32
C LYS A 90 5.53 3.04 13.68
N LEU A 91 5.82 4.01 14.55
CA LEU A 91 5.24 4.07 15.89
C LEU A 91 3.71 4.24 15.85
N ILE A 92 3.18 5.19 15.07
CA ILE A 92 1.75 5.43 14.93
C ILE A 92 1.04 4.19 14.38
N MET A 93 1.54 3.65 13.27
CA MET A 93 0.91 2.52 12.58
C MET A 93 0.93 1.24 13.42
N SER A 94 1.99 1.02 14.21
CA SER A 94 2.09 -0.13 15.12
C SER A 94 0.99 -0.15 16.19
N LYS A 95 0.49 1.02 16.62
CA LYS A 95 -0.65 1.12 17.56
C LYS A 95 -1.94 0.54 16.97
N GLY A 96 -2.10 0.57 15.64
CA GLY A 96 -3.19 -0.09 14.92
C GLY A 96 -2.88 -1.52 14.47
N CYS A 97 -1.77 -2.10 14.95
CA CYS A 97 -1.25 -3.39 14.47
C CYS A 97 -0.96 -3.42 12.96
N PHE A 98 -0.63 -2.25 12.39
CA PHE A 98 -0.14 -2.13 11.01
C PHE A 98 1.38 -2.06 11.03
N ASN A 99 2.02 -3.04 10.38
CA ASN A 99 3.46 -3.09 10.28
C ASN A 99 3.90 -2.51 8.93
N LEU A 100 4.33 -1.23 8.94
CA LEU A 100 4.98 -0.61 7.78
C LEU A 100 6.36 -1.25 7.57
N ARG A 101 6.58 -1.73 6.35
CA ARG A 101 7.75 -2.49 5.94
C ARG A 101 8.27 -1.92 4.64
N THR A 102 9.58 -2.05 4.44
CA THR A 102 10.27 -1.69 3.21
C THR A 102 10.12 -0.20 2.88
N PHE A 103 11.14 0.58 3.19
CA PHE A 103 11.19 2.01 2.95
C PHE A 103 12.14 2.28 1.80
N GLU A 104 11.66 2.96 0.78
CA GLU A 104 12.44 3.28 -0.41
C GLU A 104 12.35 4.77 -0.67
N SER A 105 13.45 5.38 -1.11
CA SER A 105 13.56 6.83 -1.31
C SER A 105 14.57 7.12 -2.40
N ASN A 106 14.50 8.27 -3.08
CA ASN A 106 15.55 8.75 -3.98
C ASN A 106 16.81 9.25 -3.23
N VAL A 107 16.82 9.22 -1.89
CA VAL A 107 17.96 9.66 -1.08
C VAL A 107 18.33 8.59 -0.05
N ALA A 108 19.63 8.38 0.14
CA ALA A 108 20.14 7.47 1.15
C ALA A 108 19.84 7.98 2.57
N SER A 109 19.35 7.09 3.43
CA SER A 109 19.17 7.36 4.86
C SER A 109 19.30 6.06 5.65
N ARG A 110 19.54 6.15 6.96
CA ARG A 110 19.74 4.98 7.83
C ARG A 110 18.53 4.03 7.84
N SER A 111 17.33 4.59 7.79
CA SER A 111 16.06 3.87 7.86
C SER A 111 15.47 3.49 6.49
N VAL A 112 16.19 3.77 5.40
CA VAL A 112 15.79 3.48 4.01
C VAL A 112 16.48 2.20 3.53
N ASP A 113 15.68 1.24 3.07
CA ASP A 113 16.13 -0.08 2.60
C ASP A 113 16.72 -0.03 1.18
N LYS A 114 16.20 0.86 0.33
CA LYS A 114 16.65 1.03 -1.06
C LYS A 114 16.62 2.50 -1.47
N HIS A 115 17.71 2.95 -2.10
CA HIS A 115 17.87 4.36 -2.48
C HIS A 115 18.48 4.63 -3.86
N SER A 116 18.58 3.60 -4.68
CA SER A 116 19.14 3.69 -6.03
C SER A 116 18.52 2.65 -6.96
N GLY A 117 18.65 2.88 -8.26
CA GLY A 117 18.03 2.08 -9.30
C GLY A 117 16.51 2.26 -9.38
N GLU A 118 15.81 1.24 -9.88
CA GLU A 118 14.37 1.33 -10.18
C GLU A 118 13.52 0.59 -9.15
N THR A 119 12.42 1.20 -8.72
CA THR A 119 11.39 0.56 -7.89
C THR A 119 10.00 0.64 -8.53
N PHE A 120 9.02 -0.05 -7.95
CA PHE A 120 7.64 -0.04 -8.41
C PHE A 120 6.74 0.65 -7.40
N ILE A 121 5.95 1.60 -7.88
CA ILE A 121 4.98 2.36 -7.12
C ILE A 121 3.65 2.33 -7.86
N LEU A 122 2.63 1.70 -7.27
CA LEU A 122 1.28 1.62 -7.85
C LEU A 122 1.25 1.09 -9.31
N GLY A 123 2.17 0.18 -9.66
CA GLY A 123 2.29 -0.38 -11.01
C GLY A 123 3.08 0.47 -12.01
N ILE A 124 3.67 1.58 -11.57
CA ILE A 124 4.55 2.45 -12.36
C ILE A 124 5.98 2.26 -11.86
N ILE A 125 6.97 2.40 -12.74
CA ILE A 125 8.38 2.35 -12.36
C ILE A 125 8.80 3.73 -11.82
N TRP A 126 9.53 3.77 -10.72
CA TRP A 126 10.19 4.97 -10.21
C TRP A 126 11.69 4.77 -10.25
N ASP A 127 12.36 5.59 -11.05
CA ASP A 127 13.83 5.69 -11.09
C ASP A 127 14.27 6.57 -9.93
N LEU A 128 14.89 5.96 -8.92
CA LEU A 128 15.32 6.62 -7.69
C LEU A 128 16.54 7.50 -7.93
N ASP A 129 17.38 7.17 -8.92
CA ASP A 129 18.61 7.92 -9.19
C ASP A 129 18.31 9.26 -9.85
N ASN A 130 17.31 9.29 -10.73
CA ASN A 130 16.90 10.49 -11.46
C ASN A 130 15.65 11.17 -10.88
N ASP A 131 14.99 10.53 -9.91
CA ASP A 131 13.68 10.92 -9.37
C ASP A 131 12.60 11.10 -10.45
N VAL A 132 12.44 10.08 -11.30
CA VAL A 132 11.51 10.10 -12.46
C VAL A 132 10.60 8.88 -12.46
N LEU A 133 9.30 9.10 -12.65
CA LEU A 133 8.33 8.02 -12.93
C LEU A 133 8.37 7.62 -14.40
N LYS A 134 8.54 6.32 -14.66
CA LYS A 134 8.55 5.69 -15.99
C LYS A 134 7.33 4.80 -16.16
N CYS A 135 6.67 4.92 -17.31
CA CYS A 135 5.59 4.02 -17.72
C CYS A 135 6.03 3.21 -18.94
N CYS A 136 6.12 1.89 -18.79
CA CYS A 136 6.39 0.99 -19.92
C CYS A 136 5.09 0.83 -20.73
N THR A 137 4.95 1.65 -21.77
CA THR A 137 3.87 1.49 -22.76
C THR A 137 4.42 0.76 -23.98
N ASN A 138 3.79 -0.35 -24.36
CA ASN A 138 4.07 -0.98 -25.64
C ASN A 138 3.24 -0.28 -26.72
N PHE A 139 3.83 0.70 -27.41
CA PHE A 139 3.16 1.48 -28.46
C PHE A 139 2.70 0.63 -29.66
N GLU A 140 3.26 -0.56 -29.87
CA GLU A 140 2.84 -1.45 -30.96
C GLU A 140 1.41 -1.99 -30.74
N SER A 141 1.02 -2.20 -29.47
CA SER A 141 -0.34 -2.64 -29.09
C SER A 141 -1.41 -1.54 -29.15
N LEU A 142 -1.01 -0.28 -29.35
CA LEU A 142 -1.92 0.88 -29.41
C LEU A 142 -2.32 1.26 -30.85
N THR A 143 -1.90 0.46 -31.84
CA THR A 143 -2.38 0.58 -33.23
C THR A 143 -3.83 0.12 -33.35
N CYS A 144 -4.75 0.89 -32.77
CA CYS A 144 -6.17 0.69 -33.00
C CYS A 144 -6.50 1.23 -34.39
N GLU A 145 -6.52 0.35 -35.41
CA GLU A 145 -6.98 0.67 -36.77
C GLU A 145 -8.50 0.93 -36.85
N THR A 146 -9.21 0.87 -35.72
CA THR A 146 -10.65 1.10 -35.70
C THR A 146 -10.92 2.61 -35.65
N LYS A 147 -11.16 3.22 -36.82
CA LYS A 147 -11.86 4.51 -36.91
C LYS A 147 -13.21 4.37 -36.19
N ILE A 148 -13.35 5.03 -35.04
CA ILE A 148 -14.62 5.06 -34.30
C ILE A 148 -15.64 5.98 -35.00
N THR A 149 -15.19 6.84 -35.92
CA THR A 149 -16.05 7.71 -36.72
C THR A 149 -15.93 7.42 -38.21
N ASN A 150 -17.08 7.18 -38.84
CA ASN A 150 -17.22 7.17 -40.30
C ASN A 150 -17.39 8.63 -40.77
N ASP A 151 -16.34 9.18 -41.37
CA ASP A 151 -16.45 10.35 -42.25
C ASP A 151 -16.22 9.89 -43.70
#